data_AF-A0AAU9Y0P3-F1
#
_entry.id   AF-A0AAU9Y0P3-F1
#
_cell.length_a   1.000
_cell.length_b   1.000
_cell.length_c   1.000
_cell.angle_alpha   90.00
_cell.angle_beta   90.00
_cell.angle_gamma   90.00
#
_symmetry.space_group_name_H-M   'P 1'
#
loop_
_entity.id
_entity.type
_entity.pdbx_description
1 polymer ?
#
loop_
_entity_poly.entity_id
_entity_poly.type
_entity_poly.pdbx_seq_one_letter_code
_entity_poly.pdbx_strand_id
1 'polypeptide(L)'
;VHQFNFVSTWGDPHHMGLTGIEPLGPNQESIPLSYSMLKASPRDLNDLPEYENDDRTLDKLINGTNVTMSDEHMWLIPFTDGQDHLLTIDLRHTTPLVGFRVWNYNKSTDDSFRGAKQVHVKLDDRNISPPEGFLLRKGPGNMHFNHGQDVFFIKMARGYAVHGTSTKDVERRSESRVNLKKLMPDYEPTLMPCGFVFQFQLFSTWGDPYYVGLNGLEFYDENGYRLRLTENNITAHPHSVNVLPGVVDDKRTPDKLIDGVNDTYDGRHMCLALILPGLINLIYVVFDEPVTVSMVKVWNYSKTPIRGVQQFGLLVDDLLVYHGILPQVPAVTKGILPNIDMPTPHHTILFTDHEQIALAERKNILSNKGGEQDVQLTNVKRIVCHYSDPKSAGKVVDPALRPMTSVPALQKKR
;
A
#
# COMPACT_ATOMS: atom_id res chain seq x y z
N VAL A 1 28.32 -17.86 5.65
CA VAL A 1 28.50 -16.55 4.97
C VAL A 1 27.32 -16.30 4.05
N HIS A 2 26.73 -15.11 4.12
CA HIS A 2 25.61 -14.67 3.30
C HIS A 2 26.14 -13.63 2.34
N GLN A 3 25.95 -13.80 1.03
CA GLN A 3 26.35 -12.81 0.04
C GLN A 3 25.12 -12.39 -0.75
N PHE A 4 24.84 -11.10 -0.70
CA PHE A 4 23.80 -10.42 -1.46
C PHE A 4 24.48 -9.70 -2.61
N ASN A 5 24.04 -9.94 -3.84
CA ASN A 5 24.46 -9.22 -5.03
C ASN A 5 23.28 -8.43 -5.58
N PHE A 6 23.31 -7.11 -5.45
CA PHE A 6 22.26 -6.23 -5.95
C PHE A 6 22.55 -5.88 -7.40
N VAL A 7 21.66 -6.30 -8.31
CA VAL A 7 21.95 -6.25 -9.76
C VAL A 7 21.11 -5.22 -10.52
N SER A 8 20.11 -4.63 -9.88
CA SER A 8 19.31 -3.56 -10.47
C SER A 8 18.71 -2.64 -9.41
N THR A 9 18.44 -1.40 -9.80
CA THR A 9 17.72 -0.40 -9.00
C THR A 9 16.30 -0.21 -9.53
N TRP A 10 15.48 0.57 -8.81
CA TRP A 10 14.15 0.93 -9.29
C TRP A 10 14.16 1.97 -10.41
N GLY A 11 15.27 2.66 -10.66
CA GLY A 11 15.41 3.58 -11.78
C GLY A 11 16.66 4.48 -11.79
N ASP A 12 17.40 4.60 -10.67
CA ASP A 12 18.64 5.39 -10.66
C ASP A 12 19.81 4.58 -11.28
N PRO A 13 20.46 5.10 -12.34
CA PRO A 13 21.52 4.36 -13.03
C PRO A 13 22.90 4.50 -12.37
N HIS A 14 23.06 5.35 -11.36
CA HIS A 14 24.36 5.70 -10.78
C HIS A 14 24.48 5.34 -9.30
N HIS A 15 23.37 5.18 -8.57
CA HIS A 15 23.40 4.93 -7.13
C HIS A 15 22.41 3.84 -6.73
N MET A 16 22.84 2.98 -5.79
CA MET A 16 21.99 1.99 -5.15
C MET A 16 22.09 2.16 -3.64
N GLY A 17 20.95 2.15 -2.95
CA GLY A 17 20.91 2.28 -1.51
C GLY A 17 19.87 1.42 -0.82
N LEU A 18 20.02 1.30 0.49
CA LEU A 18 19.10 0.63 1.40
C LEU A 18 19.04 1.39 2.71
N THR A 19 17.96 1.22 3.46
CA THR A 19 17.82 1.79 4.82
C THR A 19 18.23 0.77 5.89
N GLY A 20 17.97 -0.52 5.69
CA GLY A 20 18.29 -1.55 6.67
C GLY A 20 18.19 -2.97 6.14
N ILE A 21 18.87 -3.92 6.80
CA ILE A 21 18.79 -5.35 6.49
C ILE A 21 18.95 -6.21 7.74
N GLU A 22 18.13 -7.25 7.86
CA GLU A 22 18.12 -8.16 9.01
C GLU A 22 17.96 -9.61 8.55
N PRO A 23 18.89 -10.53 8.85
CA PRO A 23 18.67 -11.96 8.61
C PRO A 23 17.56 -12.48 9.53
N LEU A 24 16.73 -13.39 9.03
CA LEU A 24 15.59 -13.95 9.77
C LEU A 24 15.87 -15.39 10.19
N GLY A 25 15.74 -15.67 11.49
CA GLY A 25 15.83 -16.99 12.09
C GLY A 25 14.57 -17.85 11.86
N PRO A 26 14.55 -19.10 12.35
CA PRO A 26 13.47 -20.06 12.09
C PRO A 26 12.05 -19.61 12.50
N ASN A 27 11.94 -18.72 13.50
CA ASN A 27 10.67 -18.18 13.98
C ASN A 27 10.40 -16.77 13.42
N GLN A 28 11.12 -16.35 12.37
CA GLN A 28 11.05 -15.00 11.78
C GLN A 28 11.52 -13.89 12.72
N GLU A 29 12.29 -14.26 13.74
CA GLU A 29 13.01 -13.34 14.59
C GLU A 29 14.21 -12.74 13.85
N SER A 30 14.48 -11.47 14.11
CA SER A 30 15.67 -10.79 13.61
C SER A 30 16.93 -11.34 14.29
N ILE A 31 17.95 -11.68 13.50
CA ILE A 31 19.27 -12.08 13.98
C ILE A 31 20.13 -10.82 14.15
N PRO A 32 20.55 -10.46 15.37
CA PRO A 32 21.35 -9.26 15.60
C PRO A 32 22.69 -9.33 14.86
N LEU A 33 23.03 -8.24 14.17
CA LEU A 33 24.29 -8.09 13.47
C LEU A 33 25.20 -7.11 14.20
N SER A 34 26.51 -7.32 14.04
CA SER A 34 27.53 -6.36 14.44
C SER A 34 28.31 -5.92 13.21
N TYR A 35 28.86 -4.70 13.24
CA TYR A 35 29.57 -4.13 12.09
C TYR A 35 30.72 -5.02 11.59
N SER A 36 31.40 -5.75 12.47
CA SER A 36 32.50 -6.67 12.10
C SER A 36 32.04 -7.89 11.27
N MET A 37 30.73 -8.13 11.18
CA MET A 37 30.13 -9.18 10.34
C MET A 37 29.87 -8.69 8.91
N LEU A 38 29.89 -7.37 8.67
CA LEU A 38 29.54 -6.77 7.39
C LEU A 38 30.79 -6.48 6.55
N LYS A 39 30.69 -6.74 5.25
CA LYS A 39 31.60 -6.23 4.22
C LYS A 39 30.78 -5.85 3.01
N ALA A 40 31.14 -4.76 2.34
CA ALA A 40 30.50 -4.39 1.09
C ALA A 40 31.54 -3.99 0.03
N SER A 41 31.18 -4.18 -1.24
CA SER A 41 31.97 -3.81 -2.40
C SER A 41 31.02 -3.39 -3.54
N PRO A 42 30.94 -2.09 -3.88
CA PRO A 42 31.54 -0.94 -3.19
C PRO A 42 31.11 -0.83 -1.72
N ARG A 43 31.94 -0.21 -0.88
CA ARG A 43 31.65 -0.07 0.55
C ARG A 43 30.56 0.98 0.80
N ASP A 44 30.72 2.16 0.22
CA ASP A 44 29.83 3.32 0.25
C ASP A 44 30.35 4.35 -0.76
N LEU A 45 29.77 5.56 -0.80
CA LEU A 45 30.20 6.59 -1.75
C LEU A 45 31.63 7.09 -1.54
N ASN A 46 32.23 6.92 -0.37
CA ASN A 46 33.60 7.36 -0.10
C ASN A 46 34.67 6.53 -0.83
N ASP A 47 34.28 5.45 -1.54
CA ASP A 47 35.16 4.74 -2.47
C ASP A 47 35.43 5.56 -3.76
N LEU A 48 34.62 6.59 -4.03
CA LEU A 48 34.81 7.50 -5.17
C LEU A 48 35.70 8.69 -4.80
N PRO A 49 36.64 9.12 -5.68
CA PRO A 49 37.53 10.26 -5.40
C PRO A 49 36.82 11.60 -5.19
N GLU A 50 35.59 11.73 -5.69
CA GLU A 50 34.79 12.96 -5.64
C GLU A 50 34.04 13.14 -4.31
N TYR A 51 33.98 12.08 -3.49
CA TYR A 51 33.25 12.06 -2.23
C TYR A 51 34.23 11.95 -1.07
N GLU A 52 34.17 12.92 -0.16
CA GLU A 52 34.89 12.87 1.11
C GLU A 52 33.90 13.09 2.26
N ASN A 53 33.89 12.17 3.23
CA ASN A 53 33.06 12.24 4.44
C ASN A 53 31.54 12.18 4.19
N ASP A 54 31.11 11.41 3.19
CA ASP A 54 29.70 11.06 3.04
C ASP A 54 29.27 10.17 4.21
N ASP A 55 28.15 10.50 4.85
CA ASP A 55 27.64 9.84 6.05
C ASP A 55 26.77 8.61 5.76
N ARG A 56 26.49 8.30 4.48
CA ARG A 56 25.66 7.17 4.04
C ARG A 56 26.44 5.86 3.98
N THR A 57 27.08 5.54 5.10
CA THR A 57 28.07 4.47 5.25
C THR A 57 27.46 3.11 5.58
N LEU A 58 28.26 2.05 5.46
CA LEU A 58 27.80 0.66 5.64
C LEU A 58 27.15 0.37 7.01
N ASP A 59 27.52 1.07 8.07
CA ASP A 59 26.92 0.90 9.41
C ASP A 59 25.43 1.26 9.47
N LYS A 60 24.93 2.07 8.52
CA LYS A 60 23.52 2.47 8.50
C LYS A 60 22.58 1.29 8.33
N LEU A 61 23.01 0.24 7.63
CA LEU A 61 22.25 -0.99 7.43
C LEU A 61 21.79 -1.69 8.72
N ILE A 62 22.47 -1.43 9.84
CA ILE A 62 22.25 -2.12 11.12
C ILE A 62 22.11 -1.15 12.31
N ASN A 63 21.83 0.14 12.05
CA ASN A 63 21.72 1.15 13.11
C ASN A 63 20.38 1.13 13.87
N GLY A 64 19.39 0.38 13.37
CA GLY A 64 18.06 0.21 13.97
C GLY A 64 17.03 1.29 13.60
N THR A 65 17.41 2.35 12.88
CA THR A 65 16.52 3.43 12.43
C THR A 65 16.00 3.14 11.02
N ASN A 66 15.18 2.10 10.89
CA ASN A 66 14.80 1.57 9.56
C ASN A 66 13.58 2.26 8.92
N VAL A 67 12.67 2.83 9.72
CA VAL A 67 11.48 3.55 9.23
C VAL A 67 11.75 5.05 9.27
N THR A 68 12.43 5.54 8.23
CA THR A 68 12.91 6.92 8.17
C THR A 68 12.95 7.44 6.73
N MET A 69 12.97 8.77 6.59
CA MET A 69 13.29 9.50 5.35
C MET A 69 14.60 10.27 5.46
N SER A 70 15.25 10.26 6.63
CA SER A 70 16.54 10.91 6.82
C SER A 70 17.64 10.04 6.22
N ASP A 71 18.40 10.57 5.26
CA ASP A 71 19.46 9.84 4.58
C ASP A 71 20.69 9.59 5.45
N GLU A 72 20.87 10.33 6.55
CA GLU A 72 21.87 10.05 7.59
C GLU A 72 21.74 8.63 8.21
N HIS A 73 20.57 8.00 7.99
CA HIS A 73 20.26 6.64 8.43
C HIS A 73 20.18 5.63 7.26
N MET A 74 20.67 5.98 6.07
CA MET A 74 20.62 5.13 4.87
C MET A 74 22.02 4.82 4.36
N TRP A 75 22.21 3.62 3.82
CA TRP A 75 23.41 3.21 3.13
C TRP A 75 23.28 3.52 1.64
N LEU A 76 24.33 4.07 1.01
CA LEU A 76 24.36 4.38 -0.42
C LEU A 76 25.72 4.03 -1.03
N ILE A 77 25.70 3.38 -2.19
CA ILE A 77 26.89 3.00 -2.96
C ILE A 77 26.80 3.54 -4.40
N PRO A 78 27.94 3.69 -5.09
CA PRO A 78 27.93 3.80 -6.54
C PRO A 78 27.37 2.52 -7.17
N PHE A 79 26.56 2.69 -8.21
CA PHE A 79 25.94 1.64 -8.98
C PHE A 79 26.39 1.73 -10.44
N THR A 80 26.52 0.58 -11.09
CA THR A 80 26.85 0.48 -12.52
C THR A 80 26.21 -0.76 -13.07
N ASP A 81 25.28 -0.59 -14.01
CA ASP A 81 24.53 -1.71 -14.58
C ASP A 81 25.46 -2.80 -15.15
N GLY A 82 25.12 -4.06 -14.89
CA GLY A 82 25.92 -5.22 -15.30
C GLY A 82 27.18 -5.50 -14.47
N GLN A 83 27.47 -4.73 -13.42
CA GLN A 83 28.53 -5.04 -12.44
C GLN A 83 27.95 -5.68 -11.16
N ASP A 84 28.82 -6.27 -10.34
CA ASP A 84 28.46 -6.84 -9.04
C ASP A 84 28.50 -5.77 -7.93
N HIS A 85 27.44 -5.71 -7.12
CA HIS A 85 27.35 -4.85 -5.93
C HIS A 85 27.07 -5.72 -4.71
N LEU A 86 28.15 -6.07 -4.01
CA LEU A 86 28.15 -7.15 -3.03
C LEU A 86 28.00 -6.61 -1.61
N LEU A 87 27.06 -7.15 -0.86
CA LEU A 87 27.01 -7.09 0.59
C LEU A 87 27.22 -8.50 1.14
N THR A 88 28.20 -8.66 2.03
CA THR A 88 28.52 -9.94 2.67
C THR A 88 28.28 -9.85 4.18
N ILE A 89 27.53 -10.80 4.72
CA ILE A 89 27.23 -10.95 6.14
C ILE A 89 27.79 -12.28 6.65
N ASP A 90 28.85 -12.21 7.44
CA ASP A 90 29.50 -13.37 8.06
C ASP A 90 29.09 -13.50 9.53
N LEU A 91 28.12 -14.37 9.79
CA LEU A 91 27.57 -14.63 11.13
C LEU A 91 28.56 -15.33 12.09
N ARG A 92 29.74 -15.75 11.62
CA ARG A 92 30.80 -16.44 12.40
C ARG A 92 30.44 -17.82 12.95
N HIS A 93 29.16 -18.13 13.10
CA HIS A 93 28.64 -19.39 13.59
C HIS A 93 27.55 -19.92 12.65
N THR A 94 27.40 -21.24 12.60
CA THR A 94 26.29 -21.88 11.88
C THR A 94 24.96 -21.43 12.49
N THR A 95 24.20 -20.67 11.72
CA THR A 95 22.93 -20.08 12.15
C THR A 95 21.85 -20.47 11.15
N PRO A 96 20.77 -21.14 11.57
CA PRO A 96 19.68 -21.48 10.67
C PRO A 96 18.91 -20.21 10.29
N LEU A 97 18.70 -20.00 9.00
CA LEU A 97 17.92 -18.87 8.49
C LEU A 97 16.78 -19.34 7.60
N VAL A 98 15.70 -18.54 7.58
CA VAL A 98 14.56 -18.74 6.68
C VAL A 98 14.46 -17.66 5.60
N GLY A 99 15.17 -16.54 5.78
CA GLY A 99 15.08 -15.38 4.90
C GLY A 99 15.84 -14.18 5.44
N PHE A 100 15.47 -13.00 4.94
CA PHE A 100 15.92 -11.71 5.42
C PHE A 100 14.80 -10.68 5.33
N ARG A 101 14.82 -9.70 6.20
CA ARG A 101 14.02 -8.48 6.12
C ARG A 101 14.88 -7.36 5.55
N VAL A 102 14.32 -6.57 4.64
CA VAL A 102 15.00 -5.42 4.04
C VAL A 102 14.12 -4.18 4.08
N TRP A 103 14.74 -3.04 4.37
CA TRP A 103 14.15 -1.72 4.19
C TRP A 103 14.89 -1.03 3.06
N ASN A 104 14.17 -0.73 1.99
CA ASN A 104 14.76 -0.15 0.79
C ASN A 104 15.07 1.36 1.00
N TYR A 105 15.82 1.97 0.09
CA TYR A 105 16.14 3.40 0.17
C TYR A 105 14.87 4.26 0.16
N ASN A 106 14.70 5.15 1.15
CA ASN A 106 13.40 5.78 1.43
C ASN A 106 13.45 7.30 1.62
N LYS A 107 14.50 7.99 1.16
CA LYS A 107 14.70 9.43 1.41
C LYS A 107 13.51 10.29 0.97
N SER A 108 12.99 10.04 -0.23
CA SER A 108 11.87 10.78 -0.83
C SER A 108 11.21 9.93 -1.92
N THR A 109 10.04 10.35 -2.43
CA THR A 109 9.39 9.68 -3.57
C THR A 109 10.29 9.63 -4.80
N ASP A 110 11.11 10.66 -5.02
CA ASP A 110 12.03 10.73 -6.16
C ASP A 110 13.33 9.95 -5.88
N ASP A 111 13.93 10.09 -4.70
CA ASP A 111 15.19 9.42 -4.40
C ASP A 111 15.01 7.92 -4.11
N SER A 112 13.80 7.45 -3.79
CA SER A 112 13.50 6.01 -3.61
C SER A 112 13.73 5.17 -4.87
N PHE A 113 13.88 5.79 -6.05
CA PHE A 113 14.34 5.10 -7.27
C PHE A 113 15.80 4.62 -7.19
N ARG A 114 16.59 5.09 -6.21
CA ARG A 114 17.90 4.54 -5.84
C ARG A 114 17.80 3.22 -5.08
N GLY A 115 16.61 2.80 -4.67
CA GLY A 115 16.43 1.54 -3.98
C GLY A 115 16.81 0.33 -4.84
N ALA A 116 17.33 -0.72 -4.22
CA ALA A 116 17.57 -1.99 -4.88
C ALA A 116 16.25 -2.61 -5.38
N LYS A 117 16.25 -3.14 -6.60
CA LYS A 117 15.10 -3.82 -7.21
C LYS A 117 15.27 -5.33 -7.24
N GLN A 118 16.43 -5.84 -7.63
CA GLN A 118 16.71 -7.28 -7.67
C GLN A 118 17.98 -7.62 -6.89
N VAL A 119 17.92 -8.73 -6.15
CA VAL A 119 19.06 -9.25 -5.39
C VAL A 119 19.22 -10.76 -5.60
N HIS A 120 20.44 -11.18 -5.94
CA HIS A 120 20.83 -12.59 -5.88
C HIS A 120 21.46 -12.89 -4.52
N VAL A 121 21.15 -14.06 -3.97
CA VAL A 121 21.63 -14.44 -2.64
C VAL A 121 22.34 -15.78 -2.70
N LYS A 122 23.53 -15.82 -2.12
CA LYS A 122 24.33 -17.02 -1.86
C LYS A 122 24.46 -17.28 -0.37
N LEU A 123 24.26 -18.53 0.04
CA LEU A 123 24.59 -19.03 1.37
C LEU A 123 25.70 -20.04 1.25
N ASP A 124 26.86 -19.78 1.88
CA ASP A 124 28.02 -20.69 1.86
C ASP A 124 28.34 -21.18 0.44
N ASP A 125 28.49 -20.22 -0.49
CA ASP A 125 28.75 -20.42 -1.93
C ASP A 125 27.64 -21.14 -2.73
N ARG A 126 26.48 -21.40 -2.12
CA ARG A 126 25.32 -21.96 -2.80
C ARG A 126 24.31 -20.88 -3.13
N ASN A 127 23.96 -20.75 -4.41
CA ASN A 127 22.86 -19.89 -4.85
C ASN A 127 21.54 -20.40 -4.25
N ILE A 128 20.82 -19.52 -3.56
CA ILE A 128 19.50 -19.81 -2.97
C ILE A 128 18.39 -18.96 -3.59
N SER A 129 18.73 -17.83 -4.20
CA SER A 129 17.78 -17.04 -4.98
C SER A 129 17.37 -17.78 -6.25
N PRO A 130 16.17 -17.55 -6.79
CA PRO A 130 15.79 -18.03 -8.11
C PRO A 130 16.67 -17.41 -9.21
N PRO A 131 16.65 -17.94 -10.45
CA PRO A 131 17.48 -17.45 -11.56
C PRO A 131 17.31 -15.95 -11.85
N GLU A 132 16.12 -15.40 -11.62
CA GLU A 132 15.78 -13.98 -11.78
C GLU A 132 16.12 -13.09 -10.57
N GLY A 133 16.58 -13.69 -9.47
CA GLY A 133 16.82 -13.00 -8.20
C GLY A 133 15.53 -12.78 -7.39
N PHE A 134 15.66 -12.37 -6.13
CA PHE A 134 14.51 -11.90 -5.36
C PHE A 134 14.16 -10.47 -5.76
N LEU A 135 12.86 -10.20 -5.90
CA LEU A 135 12.35 -8.86 -6.18
C LEU A 135 12.12 -8.10 -4.86
N LEU A 136 12.74 -6.93 -4.75
CA LEU A 136 12.66 -6.07 -3.58
C LEU A 136 11.71 -4.90 -3.85
N ARG A 137 10.72 -4.70 -2.98
CA ARG A 137 9.74 -3.61 -3.02
C ARG A 137 10.45 -2.26 -2.91
N LYS A 138 10.03 -1.30 -3.74
CA LYS A 138 10.53 0.08 -3.69
C LYS A 138 10.22 0.72 -2.32
N GLY A 139 11.09 1.59 -1.84
CA GLY A 139 10.78 2.44 -0.68
C GLY A 139 9.62 3.41 -1.02
N PRO A 140 8.66 3.63 -0.11
CA PRO A 140 7.48 4.46 -0.39
C PRO A 140 7.76 5.98 -0.47
N GLY A 141 8.96 6.42 -0.08
CA GLY A 141 9.31 7.84 0.01
C GLY A 141 8.54 8.60 1.08
N ASN A 142 8.01 7.90 2.09
CA ASN A 142 7.28 8.45 3.24
C ASN A 142 7.44 7.53 4.48
N MET A 143 6.87 7.93 5.62
CA MET A 143 6.89 7.15 6.87
C MET A 143 5.48 6.79 7.35
N HIS A 144 4.52 6.63 6.43
CA HIS A 144 3.14 6.31 6.80
C HIS A 144 3.01 4.93 7.45
N PHE A 145 3.94 4.02 7.14
CA PHE A 145 3.98 2.67 7.67
C PHE A 145 5.41 2.10 7.68
N ASN A 146 5.59 0.98 8.39
CA ASN A 146 6.83 0.23 8.35
C ASN A 146 6.95 -0.51 7.01
N HIS A 147 7.84 -0.03 6.14
CA HIS A 147 7.99 -0.54 4.79
C HIS A 147 8.99 -1.71 4.66
N GLY A 148 9.40 -2.32 5.78
CA GLY A 148 10.22 -3.53 5.78
C GLY A 148 9.56 -4.67 5.01
N GLN A 149 10.32 -5.36 4.16
CA GLN A 149 9.86 -6.48 3.35
C GLN A 149 10.55 -7.76 3.82
N ASP A 150 9.78 -8.79 4.12
CA ASP A 150 10.30 -10.12 4.41
C ASP A 150 10.48 -10.94 3.12
N VAL A 151 11.69 -11.41 2.87
CA VAL A 151 12.04 -12.26 1.72
C VAL A 151 12.49 -13.61 2.23
N PHE A 152 11.73 -14.66 1.92
CA PHE A 152 12.01 -16.02 2.37
C PHE A 152 12.77 -16.83 1.31
N PHE A 153 13.76 -17.62 1.75
CA PHE A 153 14.59 -18.43 0.87
C PHE A 153 13.86 -19.64 0.29
N ILE A 154 12.87 -20.13 1.02
CA ILE A 154 11.98 -21.19 0.58
C ILE A 154 10.60 -20.56 0.48
N LYS A 155 9.97 -20.67 -0.70
CA LYS A 155 8.54 -20.38 -0.85
C LYS A 155 7.78 -21.35 0.04
N MET A 156 7.53 -20.92 1.27
CA MET A 156 6.51 -21.55 2.10
C MET A 156 5.21 -21.42 1.30
N ALA A 157 4.42 -22.49 1.23
CA ALA A 157 3.06 -22.44 0.70
C ALA A 157 2.15 -21.62 1.64
N ARG A 158 2.54 -20.38 1.94
CA ARG A 158 1.81 -19.44 2.78
C ARG A 158 0.64 -18.92 1.96
N GLY A 159 -0.51 -19.58 2.05
CA GLY A 159 -1.88 -19.04 1.95
C GLY A 159 -2.32 -18.30 0.68
N TYR A 160 -1.42 -17.73 -0.09
CA TYR A 160 -1.60 -17.15 -1.40
C TYR A 160 -1.03 -18.17 -2.37
N ALA A 161 -1.90 -18.94 -3.01
CA ALA A 161 -1.47 -19.87 -4.04
C ALA A 161 -1.06 -19.05 -5.27
N VAL A 162 0.13 -18.45 -5.25
CA VAL A 162 0.71 -17.79 -6.42
C VAL A 162 1.24 -18.89 -7.32
N HIS A 163 0.45 -19.27 -8.34
CA HIS A 163 1.01 -19.92 -9.51
C HIS A 163 1.87 -18.87 -10.21
N GLY A 164 3.18 -18.96 -10.00
CA GLY A 164 4.15 -18.06 -10.61
C GLY A 164 3.98 -18.08 -12.12
N THR A 165 3.34 -17.06 -12.66
CA THR A 165 3.40 -16.74 -14.07
C THR A 165 4.77 -16.15 -14.32
N SER A 166 5.50 -16.76 -15.25
CA SER A 166 6.76 -16.21 -15.74
C SER A 166 6.50 -14.79 -16.23
N THR A 167 7.46 -13.87 -16.03
CA THR A 167 7.43 -12.52 -16.62
C THR A 167 7.19 -12.52 -18.14
N LYS A 168 7.38 -13.66 -18.81
CA LYS A 168 7.04 -13.86 -20.23
C LYS A 168 5.53 -13.96 -20.54
N ASP A 169 4.67 -14.19 -19.55
CA ASP A 169 3.21 -14.32 -19.78
C ASP A 169 2.47 -12.97 -19.74
N VAL A 170 3.07 -11.94 -19.13
CA VAL A 170 2.50 -10.58 -19.06
C VAL A 170 2.51 -9.90 -20.44
N GLU A 171 3.56 -10.13 -21.24
CA GLU A 171 3.67 -9.55 -22.59
C GLU A 171 2.78 -10.23 -23.64
N ARG A 172 2.17 -11.39 -23.33
CA ARG A 172 1.36 -12.18 -24.29
C ARG A 172 -0.16 -12.07 -24.15
N ARG A 173 -0.69 -11.37 -23.14
CA ARG A 173 -2.15 -11.17 -22.96
C ARG A 173 -2.64 -9.93 -23.70
N SER A 174 -2.49 -9.90 -25.02
CA SER A 174 -2.87 -8.74 -25.85
C SER A 174 -4.38 -8.68 -26.17
N GLU A 175 -5.19 -9.66 -25.77
CA GLU A 175 -6.64 -9.62 -25.96
C GLU A 175 -7.38 -10.16 -24.73
N SER A 176 -8.12 -9.28 -24.04
CA SER A 176 -9.03 -9.68 -22.96
C SER A 176 -10.09 -10.63 -23.50
N ARG A 177 -10.30 -11.77 -22.84
CA ARG A 177 -11.41 -12.70 -23.15
C ARG A 177 -12.77 -12.10 -22.79
N VAL A 178 -12.79 -11.01 -22.03
CA VAL A 178 -13.98 -10.29 -21.58
C VAL A 178 -13.98 -8.88 -22.15
N ASN A 179 -15.07 -8.50 -22.83
CA ASN A 179 -15.26 -7.11 -23.23
C ASN A 179 -15.74 -6.28 -22.02
N LEU A 180 -14.83 -5.94 -21.12
CA LEU A 180 -15.14 -5.11 -19.94
C LEU A 180 -15.68 -3.73 -20.34
N LYS A 181 -15.30 -3.19 -21.50
CA LYS A 181 -15.86 -1.93 -22.05
C LYS A 181 -17.38 -2.03 -22.27
N LYS A 182 -17.95 -3.23 -22.48
CA LYS A 182 -19.41 -3.43 -22.53
C LYS A 182 -20.07 -3.37 -21.15
N LEU A 183 -19.36 -3.76 -20.10
CA LEU A 183 -19.84 -3.75 -18.72
C LEU A 183 -19.65 -2.38 -18.07
N MET A 184 -18.55 -1.70 -18.40
CA MET A 184 -18.13 -0.41 -17.89
C MET A 184 -17.77 0.51 -19.07
N PRO A 185 -18.76 1.03 -19.82
CA PRO A 185 -18.50 1.85 -21.01
C PRO A 185 -17.78 3.16 -20.71
N ASP A 186 -17.92 3.67 -19.48
CA ASP A 186 -17.36 4.94 -19.05
C ASP A 186 -15.95 4.79 -18.42
N TYR A 187 -15.36 3.59 -18.45
CA TYR A 187 -14.09 3.28 -17.79
C TYR A 187 -13.18 2.44 -18.70
N GLU A 188 -11.89 2.74 -18.72
CA GLU A 188 -10.88 1.89 -19.36
C GLU A 188 -10.18 1.05 -18.27
N PRO A 189 -10.57 -0.22 -18.09
CA PRO A 189 -10.08 -1.00 -16.98
C PRO A 189 -8.65 -1.49 -17.19
N THR A 190 -7.81 -1.30 -16.18
CA THR A 190 -6.56 -2.03 -16.03
C THR A 190 -6.89 -3.51 -15.82
N LEU A 191 -6.31 -4.38 -16.64
CA LEU A 191 -6.51 -5.83 -16.50
C LEU A 191 -5.49 -6.41 -15.52
N MET A 192 -5.99 -7.16 -14.55
CA MET A 192 -5.20 -7.95 -13.60
C MET A 192 -3.96 -7.21 -13.08
N PRO A 193 -4.11 -6.03 -12.44
CA PRO A 193 -2.97 -5.31 -11.91
C PRO A 193 -2.23 -6.19 -10.90
N CYS A 194 -0.91 -6.16 -10.98
CA CYS A 194 0.00 -6.90 -10.12
C CYS A 194 1.02 -5.94 -9.52
N GLY A 195 1.17 -5.96 -8.20
CA GLY A 195 2.09 -5.08 -7.49
C GLY A 195 2.18 -5.41 -6.01
N PHE A 196 3.01 -4.66 -5.30
CA PHE A 196 3.24 -4.85 -3.87
C PHE A 196 2.30 -4.02 -3.00
N VAL A 197 1.97 -2.80 -3.44
CA VAL A 197 1.25 -1.80 -2.64
C VAL A 197 -0.02 -1.38 -3.36
N PHE A 198 -1.16 -1.66 -2.74
CA PHE A 198 -2.47 -1.18 -3.16
C PHE A 198 -2.86 0.01 -2.28
N GLN A 199 -2.89 1.21 -2.85
CA GLN A 199 -3.16 2.45 -2.13
C GLN A 199 -4.53 3.02 -2.52
N PHE A 200 -5.46 3.08 -1.57
CA PHE A 200 -6.67 3.86 -1.71
C PHE A 200 -6.41 5.32 -1.34
N GLN A 201 -6.80 6.24 -2.22
CA GLN A 201 -6.84 7.68 -1.97
C GLN A 201 -8.28 8.12 -1.80
N LEU A 202 -8.67 8.55 -0.59
CA LEU A 202 -10.04 8.97 -0.28
C LEU A 202 -10.13 10.50 -0.44
N PHE A 203 -10.79 10.96 -1.50
CA PHE A 203 -10.81 12.38 -1.87
C PHE A 203 -11.95 13.17 -1.21
N SER A 204 -13.10 12.54 -1.00
CA SER A 204 -14.27 13.19 -0.41
C SER A 204 -15.16 12.23 0.37
N THR A 205 -16.06 12.81 1.17
CA THR A 205 -17.15 12.11 1.85
C THR A 205 -18.50 12.56 1.31
N TRP A 206 -19.57 11.88 1.70
CA TRP A 206 -20.93 12.28 1.34
C TRP A 206 -21.46 13.50 2.11
N GLY A 207 -20.70 14.05 3.07
CA GLY A 207 -21.09 15.30 3.74
C GLY A 207 -20.44 15.61 5.09
N ASP A 208 -19.67 14.70 5.70
CA ASP A 208 -18.94 15.00 6.94
C ASP A 208 -17.55 15.60 6.62
N PRO A 209 -17.26 16.83 7.06
CA PRO A 209 -15.99 17.49 6.76
C PRO A 209 -14.83 17.09 7.68
N TYR A 210 -15.08 16.31 8.74
CA TYR A 210 -14.08 15.96 9.74
C TYR A 210 -13.71 14.48 9.73
N TYR A 211 -14.60 13.62 9.27
CA TYR A 211 -14.41 12.17 9.37
C TYR A 211 -14.76 11.45 8.08
N VAL A 212 -13.90 10.51 7.71
CA VAL A 212 -14.13 9.58 6.62
C VAL A 212 -14.02 8.15 7.14
N GLY A 213 -14.94 7.29 6.73
CA GLY A 213 -14.99 5.90 7.17
C GLY A 213 -15.31 4.93 6.05
N LEU A 214 -15.02 3.66 6.33
CA LEU A 214 -15.37 2.51 5.51
C LEU A 214 -15.71 1.33 6.45
N ASN A 215 -16.56 0.43 5.97
CA ASN A 215 -16.88 -0.80 6.69
C ASN A 215 -15.80 -1.86 6.45
N GLY A 216 -15.45 -2.12 5.19
CA GLY A 216 -14.61 -3.27 4.86
C GLY A 216 -14.05 -3.28 3.44
N LEU A 217 -13.01 -4.08 3.26
CA LEU A 217 -12.28 -4.34 2.02
C LEU A 217 -12.06 -5.84 1.87
N GLU A 218 -12.29 -6.36 0.66
CA GLU A 218 -11.90 -7.73 0.30
C GLU A 218 -11.17 -7.73 -1.03
N PHE A 219 -10.02 -8.40 -1.08
CA PHE A 219 -9.23 -8.58 -2.29
C PHE A 219 -9.32 -10.02 -2.76
N TYR A 220 -9.28 -10.21 -4.08
CA TYR A 220 -9.36 -11.52 -4.71
C TYR A 220 -8.21 -11.72 -5.70
N ASP A 221 -7.60 -12.91 -5.66
CA ASP A 221 -6.51 -13.29 -6.56
C ASP A 221 -6.96 -13.41 -8.02
N GLU A 222 -6.03 -13.72 -8.92
CA GLU A 222 -6.30 -13.88 -10.35
C GLU A 222 -7.34 -14.97 -10.68
N ASN A 223 -7.55 -15.94 -9.78
CA ASN A 223 -8.48 -17.04 -9.94
C ASN A 223 -9.85 -16.77 -9.28
N GLY A 224 -10.00 -15.62 -8.60
CA GLY A 224 -11.21 -15.22 -7.89
C GLY A 224 -11.34 -15.80 -6.48
N TYR A 225 -10.25 -16.30 -5.88
CA TYR A 225 -10.23 -16.67 -4.47
C TYR A 225 -9.89 -15.47 -3.59
N ARG A 226 -10.57 -15.36 -2.45
CA ARG A 226 -10.33 -14.27 -1.50
C ARG A 226 -8.93 -14.38 -0.91
N LEU A 227 -8.15 -13.29 -1.03
CA LEU A 227 -6.87 -13.16 -0.36
C LEU A 227 -7.07 -13.06 1.15
N ARG A 228 -6.32 -13.85 1.90
CA ARG A 228 -6.31 -13.78 3.37
C ARG A 228 -5.38 -12.66 3.82
N LEU A 229 -5.91 -11.50 4.17
CA LEU A 229 -5.12 -10.39 4.73
C LEU A 229 -4.95 -10.54 6.25
N THR A 230 -3.87 -9.98 6.78
CA THR A 230 -3.57 -9.89 8.21
C THR A 230 -3.38 -8.43 8.62
N GLU A 231 -3.34 -8.15 9.92
CA GLU A 231 -3.12 -6.79 10.44
C GLU A 231 -1.81 -6.16 9.94
N ASN A 232 -0.80 -6.98 9.60
CA ASN A 232 0.46 -6.51 9.02
C ASN A 232 0.32 -6.04 7.56
N ASN A 233 -0.75 -6.45 6.87
CA ASN A 233 -0.98 -6.08 5.48
C ASN A 233 -1.71 -4.76 5.33
N ILE A 234 -2.31 -4.19 6.37
CA ILE A 234 -3.17 -3.00 6.24
C ILE A 234 -2.79 -1.89 7.19
N THR A 235 -2.86 -0.65 6.71
CA THR A 235 -2.64 0.56 7.50
C THR A 235 -3.29 1.76 6.82
N ALA A 236 -3.34 2.90 7.51
CA ALA A 236 -3.92 4.13 6.98
C ALA A 236 -3.12 5.36 7.40
N HIS A 237 -3.28 6.44 6.64
CA HIS A 237 -2.72 7.74 6.96
C HIS A 237 -3.78 8.84 6.76
N PRO A 238 -4.21 9.55 7.81
CA PRO A 238 -3.94 9.29 9.23
C PRO A 238 -4.47 7.92 9.67
N HIS A 239 -3.82 7.31 10.66
CA HIS A 239 -4.10 5.91 11.05
C HIS A 239 -5.56 5.68 11.50
N SER A 240 -6.09 6.54 12.36
CA SER A 240 -7.48 6.47 12.84
C SER A 240 -7.80 7.75 13.61
N VAL A 241 -8.99 7.87 14.17
CA VAL A 241 -9.32 8.96 15.10
C VAL A 241 -8.48 9.00 16.39
N ASN A 242 -7.70 7.96 16.70
CA ASN A 242 -6.79 7.94 17.87
C ASN A 242 -5.64 8.96 17.76
N VAL A 243 -5.44 9.59 16.59
CA VAL A 243 -4.51 10.73 16.45
C VAL A 243 -5.00 11.99 17.19
N LEU A 244 -6.26 12.01 17.63
CA LEU A 244 -6.85 13.16 18.31
C LEU A 244 -6.51 13.21 19.81
N PRO A 245 -6.15 14.40 20.34
CA PRO A 245 -5.95 14.57 21.77
C PRO A 245 -7.19 14.17 22.57
N GLY A 246 -7.02 13.31 23.57
CA GLY A 246 -8.10 12.87 24.47
C GLY A 246 -8.95 11.71 23.95
N VAL A 247 -8.71 11.23 22.72
CA VAL A 247 -9.27 9.96 22.24
C VAL A 247 -8.26 8.86 22.54
N VAL A 248 -8.69 7.83 23.27
CA VAL A 248 -7.85 6.69 23.68
C VAL A 248 -8.59 5.40 23.33
N ASP A 249 -7.88 4.44 22.74
CA ASP A 249 -8.36 3.10 22.42
C ASP A 249 -9.66 3.02 21.59
N ASP A 250 -9.90 4.00 20.72
CA ASP A 250 -10.99 3.91 19.75
C ASP A 250 -10.75 2.72 18.82
N LYS A 251 -11.72 1.81 18.73
CA LYS A 251 -11.61 0.55 18.00
C LYS A 251 -11.72 0.69 16.49
N ARG A 252 -11.99 1.90 15.97
CA ARG A 252 -12.19 2.15 14.53
C ARG A 252 -10.87 2.33 13.79
N THR A 253 -10.10 1.26 13.76
CA THR A 253 -8.74 1.20 13.22
C THR A 253 -8.70 0.45 11.88
N PRO A 254 -7.62 0.59 11.08
CA PRO A 254 -7.55 0.03 9.73
C PRO A 254 -7.69 -1.48 9.64
N ASP A 255 -7.28 -2.23 10.68
CA ASP A 255 -7.46 -3.68 10.77
C ASP A 255 -8.93 -4.11 10.67
N LYS A 256 -9.88 -3.24 11.07
CA LYS A 256 -11.32 -3.51 10.92
C LYS A 256 -11.78 -3.59 9.48
N LEU A 257 -11.03 -3.03 8.54
CA LEU A 257 -11.37 -3.14 7.13
C LEU A 257 -11.20 -4.57 6.59
N ILE A 258 -10.47 -5.44 7.30
CA ILE A 258 -10.17 -6.80 6.83
C ILE A 258 -10.60 -7.89 7.82
N ASP A 259 -11.36 -7.53 8.86
CA ASP A 259 -11.79 -8.47 9.92
C ASP A 259 -12.91 -9.44 9.45
N GLY A 260 -13.47 -9.20 8.28
CA GLY A 260 -14.50 -10.03 7.65
C GLY A 260 -15.93 -9.71 8.09
N VAL A 261 -16.15 -8.71 8.95
CA VAL A 261 -17.46 -8.28 9.44
C VAL A 261 -17.92 -7.04 8.67
N ASN A 262 -18.08 -7.17 7.35
CA ASN A 262 -18.32 -6.02 6.47
C ASN A 262 -19.78 -5.52 6.48
N ASP A 263 -20.73 -6.45 6.66
CA ASP A 263 -22.15 -6.14 6.77
C ASP A 263 -22.54 -5.89 8.23
N THR A 264 -22.33 -4.66 8.68
CA THR A 264 -22.50 -4.27 10.08
C THR A 264 -22.86 -2.81 10.19
N TYR A 265 -23.50 -2.42 11.29
CA TYR A 265 -23.68 -1.04 11.75
C TYR A 265 -22.88 -0.76 13.05
N ASP A 266 -22.19 -1.79 13.57
CA ASP A 266 -21.33 -1.67 14.75
C ASP A 266 -19.99 -1.04 14.36
N GLY A 267 -19.71 0.13 14.92
CA GLY A 267 -18.46 0.84 14.69
C GLY A 267 -17.23 0.10 15.21
N ARG A 268 -17.36 -0.95 16.03
CA ARG A 268 -16.20 -1.77 16.45
C ARG A 268 -15.62 -2.63 15.32
N HIS A 269 -16.35 -2.75 14.21
CA HIS A 269 -16.02 -3.50 13.01
C HIS A 269 -15.95 -2.58 11.78
N MET A 270 -15.51 -1.33 11.97
CA MET A 270 -15.40 -0.34 10.89
C MET A 270 -14.18 0.52 11.11
N CYS A 271 -13.64 1.13 10.06
CA CYS A 271 -12.58 2.13 10.19
C CYS A 271 -13.16 3.55 10.15
N LEU A 272 -12.56 4.45 10.92
CA LEU A 272 -12.84 5.89 10.87
C LEU A 272 -11.54 6.66 11.05
N ALA A 273 -11.25 7.52 10.07
CA ALA A 273 -10.10 8.39 10.08
C ALA A 273 -10.53 9.87 10.14
N LEU A 274 -9.60 10.69 10.59
CA LEU A 274 -9.74 12.13 10.61
C LEU A 274 -9.41 12.71 9.22
N ILE A 275 -10.22 13.66 8.77
CA ILE A 275 -9.92 14.52 7.61
C ILE A 275 -9.14 15.73 8.12
N LEU A 276 -7.93 15.91 7.58
CA LEU A 276 -7.06 17.05 7.89
C LEU A 276 -6.93 17.97 6.68
N PRO A 277 -6.98 19.31 6.86
CA PRO A 277 -6.81 20.24 5.76
C PRO A 277 -5.50 19.99 4.99
N GLY A 278 -5.59 19.88 3.66
CA GLY A 278 -4.43 19.68 2.79
C GLY A 278 -3.85 18.26 2.79
N LEU A 279 -4.42 17.33 3.56
CA LEU A 279 -4.00 15.94 3.62
C LEU A 279 -5.06 15.05 2.97
N ILE A 280 -4.64 14.16 2.07
CA ILE A 280 -5.49 13.11 1.51
C ILE A 280 -5.49 11.93 2.49
N ASN A 281 -6.66 11.37 2.78
CA ASN A 281 -6.77 10.14 3.56
C ASN A 281 -6.36 8.94 2.71
N LEU A 282 -5.41 8.16 3.22
CA LEU A 282 -4.82 7.02 2.52
C LEU A 282 -5.10 5.73 3.27
N ILE A 283 -5.39 4.66 2.55
CA ILE A 283 -5.37 3.28 3.08
C ILE A 283 -4.41 2.48 2.22
N TYR A 284 -3.50 1.75 2.86
CA TYR A 284 -2.52 0.91 2.19
C TYR A 284 -2.83 -0.56 2.47
N VAL A 285 -2.81 -1.38 1.43
CA VAL A 285 -2.69 -2.83 1.54
C VAL A 285 -1.35 -3.26 0.94
N VAL A 286 -0.46 -3.79 1.77
CA VAL A 286 0.95 -4.04 1.45
C VAL A 286 1.28 -5.53 1.55
N PHE A 287 1.95 -6.02 0.52
CA PHE A 287 2.39 -7.41 0.39
C PHE A 287 3.91 -7.49 0.29
N ASP A 288 4.49 -8.59 0.78
CA ASP A 288 5.94 -8.85 0.68
C ASP A 288 6.36 -9.50 -0.65
N GLU A 289 5.39 -9.98 -1.41
CA GLU A 289 5.55 -10.43 -2.79
C GLU A 289 4.51 -9.70 -3.67
N PRO A 290 4.77 -9.50 -4.98
CA PRO A 290 3.77 -8.93 -5.87
C PRO A 290 2.52 -9.82 -5.93
N VAL A 291 1.35 -9.22 -5.80
CA VAL A 291 0.07 -9.93 -5.86
C VAL A 291 -0.76 -9.42 -7.02
N THR A 292 -1.26 -10.35 -7.84
CA THR A 292 -2.23 -10.06 -8.90
C THR A 292 -3.64 -10.04 -8.32
N VAL A 293 -4.41 -9.01 -8.64
CA VAL A 293 -5.77 -8.83 -8.10
C VAL A 293 -6.79 -8.80 -9.23
N SER A 294 -7.79 -9.69 -9.18
CA SER A 294 -8.87 -9.74 -10.18
C SER A 294 -10.05 -8.83 -9.84
N MET A 295 -10.30 -8.60 -8.56
CA MET A 295 -11.30 -7.65 -8.08
C MET A 295 -11.05 -7.23 -6.64
N VAL A 296 -11.60 -6.07 -6.29
CA VAL A 296 -11.65 -5.56 -4.92
C VAL A 296 -13.09 -5.20 -4.58
N LYS A 297 -13.59 -5.72 -3.45
CA LYS A 297 -14.90 -5.36 -2.92
C LYS A 297 -14.74 -4.34 -1.80
N VAL A 298 -15.57 -3.31 -1.82
CA VAL A 298 -15.52 -2.17 -0.91
C VAL A 298 -16.90 -1.96 -0.29
N TRP A 299 -16.98 -1.99 1.04
CA TRP A 299 -18.18 -1.65 1.80
C TRP A 299 -18.03 -0.24 2.39
N ASN A 300 -18.97 0.64 2.06
CA ASN A 300 -18.95 2.02 2.54
C ASN A 300 -19.45 2.13 4.00
N TYR A 301 -19.22 3.27 4.64
CA TYR A 301 -19.52 3.48 6.06
C TYR A 301 -21.03 3.52 6.34
N SER A 302 -21.54 2.49 7.00
CA SER A 302 -22.99 2.35 7.26
C SER A 302 -23.45 3.04 8.54
N LYS A 303 -22.58 3.15 9.58
CA LYS A 303 -22.95 3.68 10.90
C LYS A 303 -23.43 5.12 10.85
N THR A 304 -22.84 5.93 9.98
CA THR A 304 -23.25 7.33 9.76
C THR A 304 -23.00 7.65 8.29
N PRO A 305 -23.95 7.38 7.38
CA PRO A 305 -23.67 7.33 5.94
C PRO A 305 -23.05 8.59 5.33
N ILE A 306 -23.25 9.77 5.92
CA ILE A 306 -22.59 11.02 5.48
C ILE A 306 -21.06 11.03 5.69
N ARG A 307 -20.54 10.16 6.57
CA ARG A 307 -19.10 9.94 6.78
C ARG A 307 -18.49 8.93 5.81
N GLY A 308 -19.33 8.28 4.99
CA GLY A 308 -18.85 7.35 3.99
C GLY A 308 -18.03 8.05 2.92
N VAL A 309 -17.06 7.33 2.37
CA VAL A 309 -16.28 7.77 1.20
C VAL A 309 -17.22 8.03 0.03
N GLN A 310 -17.03 9.15 -0.66
CA GLN A 310 -17.74 9.47 -1.89
C GLN A 310 -16.82 9.28 -3.09
N GLN A 311 -15.77 10.09 -3.27
CA GLN A 311 -14.83 9.93 -4.38
C GLN A 311 -13.53 9.30 -3.90
N PHE A 312 -13.01 8.32 -4.63
CA PHE A 312 -11.73 7.68 -4.30
C PHE A 312 -10.98 7.19 -5.53
N GLY A 313 -9.66 7.03 -5.37
CA GLY A 313 -8.76 6.38 -6.31
C GLY A 313 -8.15 5.13 -5.69
N LEU A 314 -7.76 4.18 -6.54
CA LEU A 314 -6.97 3.01 -6.17
C LEU A 314 -5.73 2.97 -7.07
N LEU A 315 -4.56 2.94 -6.44
CA LEU A 315 -3.27 2.86 -7.10
C LEU A 315 -2.63 1.49 -6.78
N VAL A 316 -1.85 0.99 -7.72
CA VAL A 316 -0.99 -0.19 -7.55
C VAL A 316 0.43 0.22 -7.87
N ASP A 317 1.33 0.15 -6.89
CA ASP A 317 2.73 0.61 -6.98
C ASP A 317 2.83 2.01 -7.66
N ASP A 318 2.08 2.98 -7.12
CA ASP A 318 1.97 4.37 -7.58
C ASP A 318 1.24 4.59 -8.93
N LEU A 319 0.83 3.54 -9.64
CA LEU A 319 0.04 3.66 -10.87
C LEU A 319 -1.46 3.67 -10.54
N LEU A 320 -2.19 4.71 -10.96
CA LEU A 320 -3.65 4.76 -10.82
C LEU A 320 -4.32 3.70 -11.70
N VAL A 321 -5.03 2.76 -11.06
CA VAL A 321 -5.74 1.66 -11.76
C VAL A 321 -7.26 1.76 -11.64
N TYR A 322 -7.78 2.58 -10.74
CA TYR A 322 -9.20 2.89 -10.60
C TYR A 322 -9.45 4.26 -10.01
N HIS A 323 -10.46 4.95 -10.53
CA HIS A 323 -10.98 6.19 -9.96
C HIS A 323 -12.50 6.23 -10.11
N GLY A 324 -13.23 6.43 -9.02
CA GLY A 324 -14.69 6.34 -9.05
C GLY A 324 -15.39 6.91 -7.83
N ILE A 325 -16.72 6.78 -7.86
CA ILE A 325 -17.62 7.21 -6.78
C ILE A 325 -18.12 5.96 -6.04
N LEU A 326 -17.98 5.93 -4.72
CA LEU A 326 -18.55 4.92 -3.84
C LEU A 326 -19.93 5.38 -3.33
N PRO A 327 -21.04 4.65 -3.60
CA PRO A 327 -22.39 5.06 -3.24
C PRO A 327 -22.53 5.18 -1.74
N GLN A 328 -23.33 6.14 -1.31
CA GLN A 328 -23.71 6.26 0.09
C GLN A 328 -24.50 5.03 0.52
N VAL A 329 -24.20 4.46 1.70
CA VAL A 329 -25.05 3.42 2.27
C VAL A 329 -26.44 4.01 2.49
N PRO A 330 -27.53 3.36 2.01
CA PRO A 330 -28.87 3.85 2.23
C PRO A 330 -29.10 4.07 3.73
N ALA A 331 -29.56 5.26 4.11
CA ALA A 331 -30.00 5.49 5.47
C ALA A 331 -31.22 4.60 5.70
N VAL A 332 -31.05 3.50 6.42
CA VAL A 332 -32.17 2.65 6.82
C VAL A 332 -32.95 3.45 7.86
N THR A 333 -33.91 4.27 7.43
CA THR A 333 -35.08 4.54 8.25
C THR A 333 -35.71 3.17 8.47
N LYS A 334 -35.66 2.65 9.71
CA LYS A 334 -36.37 1.43 10.10
C LYS A 334 -37.80 1.54 9.57
N GLY A 335 -38.06 0.88 8.45
CA GLY A 335 -39.36 0.87 7.80
C GLY A 335 -40.36 0.08 8.62
N ILE A 336 -41.58 0.00 8.10
CA ILE A 336 -42.78 -0.61 8.73
C ILE A 336 -42.57 -2.08 9.18
N LEU A 337 -41.50 -2.75 8.73
CA LEU A 337 -41.09 -4.09 9.16
C LEU A 337 -39.81 -4.01 10.03
N PRO A 338 -39.93 -3.99 11.37
CA PRO A 338 -38.82 -3.78 12.30
C PRO A 338 -37.78 -4.93 12.36
N ASN A 339 -37.98 -6.01 11.60
CA ASN A 339 -37.20 -7.27 11.70
C ASN A 339 -36.44 -7.64 10.41
N ILE A 340 -36.36 -6.76 9.41
CA ILE A 340 -35.56 -7.02 8.20
C ILE A 340 -34.43 -6.00 8.13
N ASP A 341 -33.25 -6.43 8.57
CA ASP A 341 -32.02 -5.69 8.32
C ASP A 341 -31.61 -5.92 6.86
N MET A 342 -31.60 -4.84 6.07
CA MET A 342 -31.10 -4.90 4.69
C MET A 342 -29.57 -4.98 4.74
N PRO A 343 -28.95 -5.91 3.99
CA PRO A 343 -27.51 -6.06 3.99
C PRO A 343 -26.84 -4.82 3.42
N THR A 344 -25.75 -4.42 4.03
CA THR A 344 -24.90 -3.33 3.57
C THR A 344 -24.31 -3.71 2.20
N PRO A 345 -24.64 -2.98 1.12
CA PRO A 345 -24.15 -3.34 -0.21
C PRO A 345 -22.65 -3.09 -0.31
N HIS A 346 -21.97 -3.93 -1.09
CA HIS A 346 -20.61 -3.65 -1.53
C HIS A 346 -20.59 -3.14 -2.95
N HIS A 347 -19.53 -2.42 -3.26
CA HIS A 347 -19.15 -2.05 -4.61
C HIS A 347 -17.96 -2.90 -5.05
N THR A 348 -17.99 -3.38 -6.29
CA THR A 348 -16.92 -4.20 -6.87
C THR A 348 -16.13 -3.38 -7.88
N ILE A 349 -14.83 -3.21 -7.61
CA ILE A 349 -13.83 -2.75 -8.57
C ILE A 349 -13.33 -3.99 -9.33
N LEU A 350 -13.54 -4.03 -10.64
CA LEU A 350 -13.30 -5.21 -11.46
C LEU A 350 -12.07 -5.03 -12.36
N PHE A 351 -11.14 -5.98 -12.29
CA PHE A 351 -9.92 -6.03 -13.12
C PHE A 351 -9.78 -7.34 -13.91
N THR A 352 -10.76 -8.23 -13.83
CA THR A 352 -10.64 -9.62 -14.29
C THR A 352 -10.74 -9.80 -15.82
N ASP A 353 -10.02 -10.78 -16.35
CA ASP A 353 -10.19 -11.35 -17.69
C ASP A 353 -11.05 -12.64 -17.69
N HIS A 354 -11.60 -13.03 -16.54
CA HIS A 354 -12.50 -14.19 -16.40
C HIS A 354 -13.97 -13.79 -16.54
N GLU A 355 -14.64 -14.30 -17.56
CA GLU A 355 -16.04 -14.00 -17.85
C GLU A 355 -16.98 -14.36 -16.69
N GLN A 356 -16.70 -15.47 -16.00
CA GLN A 356 -17.52 -15.93 -14.87
C GLN A 356 -17.48 -14.94 -13.69
N ILE A 357 -16.30 -14.41 -13.36
CA ILE A 357 -16.14 -13.39 -12.31
C ILE A 357 -16.87 -12.11 -12.73
N ALA A 358 -16.66 -11.67 -13.97
CA ALA A 358 -17.29 -10.47 -14.50
C ALA A 358 -18.83 -10.54 -14.51
N LEU A 359 -19.40 -11.68 -14.90
CA LEU A 359 -20.85 -11.91 -14.89
C LEU A 359 -21.42 -11.98 -13.47
N ALA A 360 -20.72 -12.65 -12.54
CA ALA A 360 -21.15 -12.78 -11.15
C ALA A 360 -21.24 -11.42 -10.45
N GLU A 361 -20.30 -10.52 -10.73
CA GLU A 361 -20.19 -9.21 -10.06
C GLU A 361 -20.90 -8.09 -10.80
N ARG A 362 -21.47 -8.34 -11.98
CA ARG A 362 -22.08 -7.33 -12.85
C ARG A 362 -23.05 -6.36 -12.16
N LYS A 363 -23.80 -6.84 -11.16
CA LYS A 363 -24.80 -6.03 -10.42
C LYS A 363 -24.18 -5.12 -9.34
N ASN A 364 -22.93 -5.39 -8.94
CA ASN A 364 -22.20 -4.66 -7.90
C ASN A 364 -21.19 -3.67 -8.50
N ILE A 365 -21.10 -3.59 -9.83
CA ILE A 365 -20.27 -2.63 -10.56
C ILE A 365 -21.10 -1.39 -10.83
N LEU A 366 -20.55 -0.22 -10.53
CA LEU A 366 -21.18 1.06 -10.83
C LEU A 366 -20.90 1.47 -12.28
N SER A 367 -21.94 1.91 -12.96
CA SER A 367 -21.82 2.80 -14.13
C SER A 367 -21.64 4.22 -13.61
N ASN A 368 -20.67 4.96 -14.16
CA ASN A 368 -20.23 6.27 -13.67
C ASN A 368 -21.25 7.40 -13.94
N LYS A 369 -22.54 7.08 -14.00
CA LYS A 369 -23.64 7.93 -14.48
C LYS A 369 -24.11 9.02 -13.49
N GLY A 370 -23.41 9.20 -12.37
CA GLY A 370 -23.95 9.95 -11.23
C GLY A 370 -23.15 11.17 -10.74
N GLY A 371 -21.98 11.47 -11.30
CA GLY A 371 -21.19 12.62 -10.89
C GLY A 371 -20.94 13.57 -12.04
N GLU A 372 -21.43 14.81 -11.96
CA GLU A 372 -20.91 15.90 -12.77
C GLU A 372 -19.41 16.03 -12.45
N GLN A 373 -18.53 15.59 -13.35
CA GLN A 373 -17.12 15.93 -13.30
C GLN A 373 -16.95 17.31 -13.94
N ASP A 374 -16.74 18.34 -13.12
CA ASP A 374 -16.33 19.65 -13.62
C ASP A 374 -14.88 19.57 -14.11
N VAL A 375 -14.71 19.33 -15.42
CA VAL A 375 -13.39 19.34 -16.07
C VAL A 375 -13.05 20.78 -16.49
N GLN A 376 -12.16 21.44 -15.75
CA GLN A 376 -11.63 22.75 -16.15
C GLN A 376 -10.50 22.58 -17.16
N LEU A 377 -10.77 22.85 -18.43
CA LEU A 377 -9.75 22.87 -19.49
C LEU A 377 -8.99 24.20 -19.46
N THR A 378 -7.71 24.15 -19.10
CA THR A 378 -6.80 25.30 -19.24
C THR A 378 -5.78 25.03 -20.35
N ASN A 379 -5.75 25.89 -21.37
CA ASN A 379 -4.66 25.92 -22.34
C ASN A 379 -3.90 27.24 -22.19
N VAL A 380 -2.58 27.18 -21.98
CA VAL A 380 -1.66 28.33 -21.91
C VAL A 380 -2.21 29.53 -21.13
N LYS A 381 -2.60 29.31 -19.87
CA LYS A 381 -3.09 30.35 -18.93
C LYS A 381 -4.31 31.16 -19.40
N ARG A 382 -5.10 30.68 -20.38
CA ARG A 382 -6.44 31.24 -20.68
C ARG A 382 -7.52 30.19 -20.45
N ILE A 383 -8.51 30.56 -19.64
CA ILE A 383 -9.72 29.78 -19.38
C ILE A 383 -10.63 29.91 -20.60
N VAL A 384 -11.02 28.79 -21.22
CA VAL A 384 -11.72 28.79 -22.52
C VAL A 384 -13.25 28.83 -22.37
N CYS A 385 -13.82 28.46 -21.22
CA CYS A 385 -15.25 28.56 -20.94
C CYS A 385 -15.53 28.95 -19.48
N HIS A 386 -16.49 29.86 -19.26
CA HIS A 386 -17.09 30.10 -17.95
C HIS A 386 -18.36 29.26 -17.82
N TYR A 387 -18.37 28.34 -16.87
CA TYR A 387 -19.58 27.76 -16.30
C TYR A 387 -19.56 28.00 -14.79
N SER A 388 -20.75 27.99 -14.18
CA SER A 388 -21.06 28.36 -12.80
C SER A 388 -19.93 28.06 -11.84
N ASP A 389 -19.56 29.06 -11.04
CA ASP A 389 -18.55 28.97 -9.99
C ASP A 389 -18.63 27.60 -9.27
N PRO A 390 -17.55 26.80 -9.24
CA PRO A 390 -17.55 25.59 -8.43
C PRO A 390 -17.86 26.05 -7.01
N LYS A 391 -18.92 25.51 -6.41
CA LYS A 391 -19.22 25.76 -4.99
C LYS A 391 -17.96 25.41 -4.21
N SER A 392 -17.24 26.46 -3.79
CA SER A 392 -16.02 26.46 -3.00
C SER A 392 -15.53 25.07 -2.57
N ALA A 393 -14.51 24.55 -3.27
CA ALA A 393 -13.65 23.55 -2.67
C ALA A 393 -13.12 24.13 -1.34
N GLY A 394 -13.55 23.55 -0.23
CA GLY A 394 -13.03 23.84 1.11
C GLY A 394 -13.44 25.19 1.70
N LYS A 395 -14.63 25.26 2.30
CA LYS A 395 -14.78 26.14 3.46
C LYS A 395 -13.79 25.60 4.51
N VAL A 396 -12.81 26.39 4.96
CA VAL A 396 -11.93 25.99 6.07
C VAL A 396 -12.83 25.74 7.27
N VAL A 397 -13.01 24.47 7.61
CA VAL A 397 -13.93 24.07 8.68
C VAL A 397 -13.18 24.16 10.00
N ASP A 398 -13.78 24.85 10.97
CA ASP A 398 -13.20 25.05 12.29
C ASP A 398 -13.06 23.71 13.03
N PRO A 399 -11.82 23.24 13.32
CA PRO A 399 -11.61 22.01 14.07
C PRO A 399 -12.28 22.00 15.45
N ALA A 400 -12.57 23.17 16.05
CA ALA A 400 -13.26 23.29 17.33
C ALA A 400 -14.76 22.93 17.25
N LEU A 401 -15.35 22.97 16.05
CA LEU A 401 -16.75 22.57 15.81
C LEU A 401 -16.90 21.08 15.49
N ARG A 402 -15.83 20.28 15.65
CA ARG A 402 -15.83 18.86 15.39
C ARG A 402 -16.77 18.13 16.37
N PRO A 403 -17.73 17.33 15.87
CA PRO A 403 -18.60 16.55 16.74
C PRO A 403 -17.81 15.45 17.44
N MET A 404 -18.12 15.19 18.71
CA MET A 404 -17.50 14.08 19.44
C MET A 404 -17.77 12.77 18.70
N THR A 405 -16.72 11.98 18.51
CA THR A 405 -16.91 10.56 18.25
C THR A 405 -17.46 9.92 19.51
N SER A 406 -18.22 8.84 19.40
CA SER A 406 -19.00 8.23 20.49
C SER A 406 -18.19 7.61 21.65
N VAL A 407 -17.00 8.14 21.97
CA VAL A 407 -16.16 7.77 23.10
C VAL A 407 -16.34 8.81 24.21
N PRO A 408 -16.83 8.44 25.41
CA PRO A 408 -16.96 9.38 26.50
C PRO A 408 -15.58 9.89 26.93
N ALA A 409 -15.38 11.21 26.91
CA ALA A 409 -14.20 11.82 27.50
C ALA A 409 -14.16 11.45 29.00
N LEU A 410 -13.08 10.81 29.44
CA LEU A 410 -12.82 10.59 30.86
C LEU A 410 -12.76 11.96 31.53
N GLN A 411 -13.80 12.29 32.30
CA GLN A 411 -13.80 13.48 33.14
C GLN A 411 -12.66 13.35 34.15
N LYS A 412 -11.68 14.27 34.09
CA LYS A 412 -10.71 14.46 35.17
C LYS A 412 -11.50 14.70 36.46
N LYS A 413 -11.46 13.75 37.39
CA LYS A 413 -11.87 13.99 38.77
C LYS A 413 -11.06 15.17 39.30
N ARG A 414 -11.75 16.25 39.66
CA ARG A 414 -11.18 17.41 40.35
C ARG A 414 -10.71 17.03 41.75
#